data_AF-A0A7W3A767-F1
#
_entry.id   AF-A0A7W3A767-F1
#
_cell.length_a   1.000
_cell.length_b   1.000
_cell.length_c   1.000
_cell.angle_alpha   90.00
_cell.angle_beta   90.00
_cell.angle_gamma   90.00
#
_symmetry.space_group_name_H-M   'P 1'
#
loop_
_entity.id
_entity.type
_entity.pdbx_description
1 polymer ?
#
loop_
_entity_poly.entity_id
_entity_poly.type
_entity_poly.pdbx_seq_one_letter_code
_entity_poly.pdbx_strand_id
1 'polypeptide(L)'
;MKRLKDKKLGAVSLPIPAGYADMLYSGHSDRYEIRWFFSAGKIDHVITTVRNKILDWSLELEKKGILGEGLIFTREEKEVAPMTVNNTNIFHGSVNNAGAIGAGNTGNINQQNSISVGDIASLERELKGHGLDDNDVAELKQLVEQSPKPASKEEVEKGFGSWIGKMTGKAFTGALKIAGAAAPAVLTNALCGYFGIPV
;
A
#
# COMPACT_ATOMS: atom_id res chain seq x y z
N MET A 1 12.58 -8.15 -64.99
CA MET A 1 12.71 -8.85 -63.68
C MET A 1 12.80 -7.80 -62.57
N LYS A 2 11.80 -7.76 -61.67
CA LYS A 2 11.75 -6.86 -60.51
C LYS A 2 12.92 -7.16 -59.58
N ARG A 3 13.73 -6.15 -59.25
CA ARG A 3 14.66 -6.20 -58.11
C ARG A 3 13.83 -6.39 -56.84
N LEU A 4 13.96 -7.55 -56.18
CA LEU A 4 13.56 -7.70 -54.80
C LEU A 4 14.41 -6.72 -53.98
N LYS A 5 13.74 -5.74 -53.37
CA LYS A 5 14.33 -4.91 -52.33
C LYS A 5 14.54 -5.79 -51.10
N ASP A 6 15.72 -6.38 -50.97
CA ASP A 6 16.18 -6.92 -49.70
C ASP A 6 16.35 -5.73 -48.74
N LYS A 7 15.26 -5.40 -48.04
CA LYS A 7 15.30 -4.57 -46.86
C LYS A 7 16.02 -5.43 -45.83
N LYS A 8 17.34 -5.28 -45.68
CA LYS A 8 18.10 -5.90 -44.60
C LYS A 8 17.39 -5.52 -43.29
N LEU A 9 16.55 -6.42 -42.76
CA LEU A 9 16.11 -6.30 -41.38
C LEU A 9 17.40 -6.39 -40.57
N GLY A 10 17.80 -5.29 -39.94
CA GLY A 10 18.96 -5.30 -39.04
C GLY A 10 18.77 -6.41 -38.01
N ALA A 11 19.83 -7.17 -37.73
CA ALA A 11 19.84 -8.14 -36.66
C ALA A 11 20.64 -7.57 -35.49
N VAL A 12 20.10 -7.71 -34.28
CA VAL A 12 20.80 -7.38 -33.05
C VAL A 12 21.31 -8.68 -32.47
N SER A 13 22.59 -8.70 -32.08
CA SER A 13 23.20 -9.88 -31.48
C SER A 13 23.62 -9.64 -30.04
N LEU A 14 23.40 -10.62 -29.17
CA LEU A 14 23.86 -10.62 -27.79
C LEU A 14 24.77 -11.81 -27.53
N PRO A 15 25.86 -11.66 -26.74
CA PRO A 15 26.67 -12.80 -26.35
C PRO A 15 25.84 -13.79 -25.53
N ILE A 16 26.11 -15.08 -25.69
CA ILE A 16 25.50 -16.10 -24.85
C ILE A 16 26.10 -16.01 -23.44
N PRO A 17 25.29 -16.19 -22.36
CA PRO A 17 25.84 -16.26 -21.01
C PRO A 17 26.88 -17.39 -20.86
N ALA A 18 27.93 -17.12 -20.08
CA ALA A 18 29.11 -17.99 -20.01
C ALA A 18 28.80 -19.46 -19.70
N GLY A 19 27.89 -19.76 -18.77
CA GLY A 19 27.52 -21.14 -18.42
C GLY A 19 26.93 -21.94 -19.59
N TYR A 20 26.12 -21.30 -20.44
CA TYR A 20 25.59 -21.95 -21.65
C TYR A 20 26.67 -22.08 -22.72
N ALA A 21 27.56 -21.10 -22.83
CA ALA A 21 28.68 -21.15 -23.75
C ALA A 21 29.62 -22.33 -23.40
N ASP A 22 29.95 -22.51 -22.12
CA ASP A 22 30.78 -23.63 -21.64
C ASP A 22 30.14 -25.00 -21.90
N MET A 23 28.81 -25.11 -21.74
CA MET A 23 28.09 -26.33 -22.14
C MET A 23 28.22 -26.61 -23.64
N LEU A 24 28.13 -25.58 -24.49
CA LEU A 24 28.24 -25.72 -25.94
C LEU A 24 29.67 -26.03 -26.41
N TYR A 25 30.69 -25.53 -25.71
CA TYR A 25 32.10 -25.85 -26.00
C TYR A 25 32.55 -27.19 -25.40
N SER A 26 31.73 -27.86 -24.61
CA SER A 26 32.10 -29.15 -24.01
C SER A 26 32.51 -30.16 -25.10
N GLY A 27 33.70 -30.76 -24.95
CA GLY A 27 34.25 -31.72 -25.91
C GLY A 27 34.81 -31.13 -27.22
N HIS A 28 34.86 -29.81 -27.37
CA HIS A 28 35.41 -29.14 -28.56
C HIS A 28 36.70 -28.38 -28.21
N SER A 29 37.73 -28.48 -29.07
CA SER A 29 39.00 -27.76 -28.90
C SER A 29 38.92 -26.29 -29.34
N ASP A 30 37.99 -26.00 -30.25
CA ASP A 30 37.91 -24.70 -30.93
C ASP A 30 36.83 -23.83 -30.27
N ARG A 31 37.19 -22.59 -29.90
CA ARG A 31 36.28 -21.62 -29.29
C ARG A 31 35.77 -20.65 -30.34
N TYR A 32 34.67 -21.00 -31.00
CA TYR A 32 33.93 -20.06 -31.86
C TYR A 32 33.13 -19.08 -31.02
N GLU A 33 32.90 -17.86 -31.50
CA GLU A 33 32.03 -16.93 -30.79
C GLU A 33 30.55 -17.19 -31.12
N ILE A 34 29.82 -17.75 -30.16
CA ILE A 34 28.38 -18.01 -30.30
C ILE A 34 27.60 -16.81 -29.76
N ARG A 35 26.60 -16.35 -30.51
CA ARG A 35 25.72 -15.22 -30.15
C ARG A 35 24.26 -15.56 -30.41
N TRP A 36 23.37 -14.97 -29.62
CA TRP A 36 21.94 -14.90 -29.93
C TRP A 36 21.69 -13.87 -31.01
N PHE A 37 20.77 -14.14 -31.94
CA PHE A 37 20.35 -13.19 -32.96
C PHE A 37 18.86 -12.88 -32.84
N PHE A 38 18.52 -11.60 -32.83
CA PHE A 38 17.16 -11.11 -32.76
C PHE A 38 16.90 -10.14 -33.90
N SER A 39 15.67 -10.11 -34.40
CA SER A 39 15.25 -9.07 -35.35
C SER A 39 15.29 -7.70 -34.69
N ALA A 40 15.88 -6.70 -35.33
CA ALA A 40 15.83 -5.31 -34.86
C ALA A 40 14.39 -4.80 -34.69
N GLY A 41 13.43 -5.38 -35.40
CA GLY A 41 12.00 -5.08 -35.21
C GLY A 41 11.49 -5.41 -33.81
N LYS A 42 12.14 -6.33 -33.07
CA LYS A 42 11.79 -6.60 -31.66
C LYS A 42 12.23 -5.46 -30.75
N ILE A 43 13.38 -4.84 -31.01
CA ILE A 43 13.83 -3.66 -30.26
C ILE A 43 12.92 -2.48 -30.57
N ASP A 44 12.61 -2.24 -31.84
CA ASP A 44 11.66 -1.20 -32.26
C ASP A 44 10.29 -1.38 -31.60
N HIS A 45 9.82 -2.63 -31.49
CA HIS A 45 8.57 -2.93 -30.81
C HIS A 45 8.62 -2.62 -29.31
N VAL A 46 9.71 -2.95 -28.62
CA VAL A 46 9.89 -2.60 -27.19
C VAL A 46 9.87 -1.09 -27.01
N ILE A 47 10.65 -0.35 -27.81
CA ILE A 47 10.71 1.12 -27.74
C ILE A 47 9.33 1.73 -28.01
N THR A 48 8.65 1.26 -29.05
CA THR A 48 7.29 1.71 -29.40
C THR A 48 6.30 1.43 -28.28
N THR A 49 6.35 0.25 -27.67
CA THR A 49 5.47 -0.13 -26.56
C THR A 49 5.70 0.76 -25.35
N VAL A 50 6.96 1.00 -24.97
CA VAL A 50 7.31 1.89 -23.86
C VAL A 50 6.82 3.31 -24.14
N ARG A 51 7.04 3.83 -25.36
CA ARG A 51 6.58 5.18 -25.75
C ARG A 51 5.06 5.29 -25.65
N ASN A 52 4.32 4.31 -26.15
CA ASN A 52 2.87 4.31 -26.09
C ASN A 52 2.37 4.21 -24.64
N LYS A 53 3.01 3.37 -23.81
CA LYS A 53 2.65 3.27 -22.38
C LYS A 53 2.88 4.58 -21.62
N ILE A 54 3.98 5.28 -21.89
CA ILE A 54 4.24 6.60 -21.30
C ILE A 54 3.19 7.60 -21.78
N LEU A 55 2.86 7.61 -23.07
CA LEU A 55 1.84 8.49 -23.63
C LEU A 55 0.45 8.24 -23.01
N ASP A 56 0.03 6.98 -22.97
CA ASP A 56 -1.25 6.58 -22.37
C ASP A 56 -1.33 7.05 -20.91
N TRP A 57 -0.24 6.86 -20.14
CA TRP A 57 -0.15 7.30 -18.76
C TRP A 57 -0.21 8.84 -18.63
N SER A 58 0.51 9.58 -19.48
CA SER A 58 0.44 11.05 -19.50
C SER A 58 -0.98 11.55 -19.79
N LEU A 59 -1.68 10.96 -20.77
CA LEU A 59 -3.07 11.31 -21.08
C LEU A 59 -4.02 10.96 -19.94
N GLU A 60 -3.77 9.88 -19.20
CA GLU A 60 -4.58 9.50 -18.05
C GLU A 60 -4.40 10.48 -16.88
N LEU A 61 -3.17 10.91 -16.61
CA LEU A 61 -2.87 11.93 -15.61
C LEU A 61 -3.54 13.27 -15.94
N GLU A 62 -3.47 13.70 -17.19
CA GLU A 62 -4.13 14.91 -17.68
C GLU A 62 -5.65 14.85 -17.44
N LYS A 63 -6.31 13.74 -17.80
CA LYS A 63 -7.75 13.55 -17.55
C LYS A 63 -8.13 13.64 -16.07
N LYS A 64 -7.20 13.33 -15.18
CA LYS A 64 -7.37 13.40 -13.72
C LYS A 64 -6.98 14.77 -13.14
N GLY A 65 -6.68 15.75 -13.99
CA GLY A 65 -6.30 17.10 -13.59
C GLY A 65 -4.85 17.23 -13.13
N ILE A 66 -4.01 16.22 -13.41
CA ILE A 66 -2.57 16.22 -13.11
C ILE A 66 -1.84 16.54 -14.42
N LEU A 67 -1.70 17.84 -14.72
CA LEU A 67 -1.06 18.30 -15.95
C LEU A 67 0.40 18.68 -15.68
N GLY A 68 0.65 19.37 -14.57
CA GLY A 68 1.91 20.04 -14.27
C GLY A 68 2.23 21.17 -15.27
N GLU A 69 2.92 22.21 -14.81
CA GLU A 69 3.43 23.28 -15.66
C GLU A 69 4.96 23.13 -15.80
N GLY A 70 5.45 22.87 -17.01
CA GLY A 70 6.90 22.73 -17.25
C GLY A 70 7.56 21.58 -16.47
N LEU A 71 6.85 20.45 -16.29
CA LEU A 71 7.25 19.30 -15.46
C LEU A 71 7.27 19.58 -13.94
N ILE A 72 6.70 20.72 -13.51
CA ILE A 72 6.52 21.06 -12.12
C ILE A 72 5.07 20.79 -11.75
N PHE A 73 4.87 19.94 -10.75
CA PHE A 73 3.55 19.57 -10.23
C PHE A 73 3.29 20.26 -8.89
N THR A 74 2.05 20.71 -8.69
CA THR A 74 1.61 21.30 -7.42
C THR A 74 1.61 20.24 -6.30
N ARG A 75 1.41 20.68 -5.07
CA ARG A 75 1.31 19.77 -3.93
C ARG A 75 0.06 18.88 -4.06
N GLU A 76 -1.04 19.48 -4.48
CA GLU A 76 -2.33 18.83 -4.65
C GLU A 76 -2.25 17.75 -5.75
N GLU A 77 -1.63 18.06 -6.89
CA GLU A 77 -1.39 17.09 -7.97
C GLU A 77 -0.55 15.89 -7.51
N LYS A 78 0.48 16.14 -6.69
CA LYS A 78 1.33 15.09 -6.11
C LYS A 78 0.63 14.24 -5.07
N GLU A 79 -0.34 14.78 -4.35
CA GLU A 79 -1.13 14.02 -3.37
C GLU A 79 -2.18 13.12 -4.07
N VAL A 80 -2.64 13.50 -5.26
CA VAL A 80 -3.60 12.70 -6.06
C VAL A 80 -2.90 11.67 -6.96
N ALA A 81 -1.65 11.90 -7.37
CA ALA A 81 -0.90 10.96 -8.23
C ALA A 81 -0.75 9.52 -7.67
N PRO A 82 -0.47 9.27 -6.37
CA PRO A 82 -0.39 7.92 -5.79
C PRO A 82 -1.71 7.15 -5.88
N MET A 83 -2.85 7.83 -5.91
CA MET A 83 -4.19 7.23 -6.06
C MET A 83 -4.42 6.66 -7.46
N THR A 84 -3.57 7.01 -8.43
CA THR A 84 -3.69 6.54 -9.82
C THR A 84 -2.94 5.23 -10.08
N VAL A 85 -2.06 4.82 -9.16
CA VAL A 85 -1.33 3.55 -9.25
C VAL A 85 -2.08 2.54 -8.38
N ASN A 86 -2.75 1.57 -9.00
CA ASN A 86 -3.31 0.42 -8.28
C ASN A 86 -2.18 -0.44 -7.72
N ASN A 87 -1.58 -0.02 -6.60
CA ASN A 87 -0.63 -0.83 -5.86
C ASN A 87 -1.38 -2.01 -5.25
N THR A 88 -1.30 -3.16 -5.92
CA THR A 88 -1.81 -4.42 -5.39
C THR A 88 -0.79 -4.94 -4.38
N ASN A 89 -0.98 -4.59 -3.11
CA ASN A 89 -0.19 -5.15 -2.02
C ASN A 89 -0.75 -6.53 -1.67
N ILE A 90 -0.06 -7.59 -2.10
CA ILE A 90 -0.41 -8.97 -1.76
C ILE A 90 0.29 -9.33 -0.46
N PHE A 91 -0.48 -9.44 0.63
CA PHE A 91 0.04 -9.87 1.92
C PHE A 91 -0.16 -11.38 2.11
N HIS A 92 0.94 -12.11 2.30
CA HIS A 92 0.93 -13.52 2.68
C HIS A 92 1.21 -13.64 4.18
N GLY A 93 0.21 -13.35 5.03
CA GLY A 93 0.34 -13.44 6.49
C GLY A 93 -0.66 -12.57 7.24
N SER A 94 -0.69 -12.70 8.57
CA SER A 94 -1.52 -11.84 9.43
C SER A 94 -0.96 -10.41 9.41
N VAL A 95 -1.72 -9.48 8.82
CA VAL A 95 -1.31 -8.08 8.72
C VAL A 95 -1.80 -7.34 9.96
N ASN A 96 -0.86 -6.94 10.80
CA ASN A 96 -1.09 -6.03 11.91
C ASN A 96 -0.89 -4.60 11.40
N ASN A 97 -1.87 -3.72 11.66
CA ASN A 97 -1.93 -2.31 11.25
C ASN A 97 -0.85 -1.40 11.92
N ALA A 98 0.28 -1.99 12.33
CA ALA A 98 1.35 -1.35 13.07
C ALA A 98 2.24 -0.44 12.20
N GLY A 99 2.06 -0.47 10.88
CA GLY A 99 2.66 0.47 9.95
C GLY A 99 1.66 0.74 8.85
N ALA A 100 1.42 2.01 8.53
CA ALA A 100 0.58 2.45 7.43
C ALA A 100 0.85 1.56 6.20
N ILE A 101 -0.13 0.73 5.86
CA ILE A 101 -0.13 0.07 4.56
C ILE A 101 -0.12 1.21 3.56
N GLY A 102 0.94 1.30 2.74
CA GLY A 102 1.21 2.41 1.82
C GLY A 102 0.21 2.56 0.66
N ALA A 103 -1.07 2.29 0.89
CA ALA A 103 -2.13 3.03 0.23
C ALA A 103 -2.18 4.39 0.94
N GLY A 104 -2.26 5.50 0.21
CA GLY A 104 -2.43 6.82 0.82
C GLY A 104 -3.55 6.84 1.87
N ASN A 105 -3.56 7.87 2.71
CA ASN A 105 -4.47 8.12 3.85
C ASN A 105 -6.00 8.05 3.54
N THR A 106 -6.40 7.55 2.39
CA THR A 106 -7.75 7.39 1.84
C THR A 106 -8.16 5.93 1.63
N GLY A 107 -7.29 4.96 1.94
CA GLY A 107 -7.67 3.55 1.93
C GLY A 107 -8.81 3.28 2.92
N ASN A 108 -9.91 2.68 2.47
CA ASN A 108 -11.01 2.27 3.34
C ASN A 108 -10.47 1.20 4.31
N ILE A 109 -10.18 1.58 5.56
CA ILE A 109 -9.77 0.63 6.60
C ILE A 109 -11.02 -0.17 6.95
N ASN A 110 -11.20 -1.32 6.31
CA ASN A 110 -12.25 -2.26 6.69
C ASN A 110 -11.78 -3.01 7.95
N GLN A 111 -11.88 -2.35 9.10
CA GLN A 111 -11.62 -2.97 10.40
C GLN A 111 -12.85 -3.81 10.75
N GLN A 112 -12.77 -5.12 10.50
CA GLN A 112 -13.74 -6.07 11.06
C GLN A 112 -13.50 -6.19 12.56
N ASN A 113 -14.20 -5.33 13.30
CA ASN A 113 -14.15 -5.32 14.75
C ASN A 113 -15.03 -6.46 15.30
N SER A 114 -14.46 -7.38 16.07
CA SER A 114 -15.18 -8.51 16.66
C SER A 114 -15.84 -8.17 18.01
N ILE A 115 -16.06 -6.89 18.29
CA ILE A 115 -16.70 -6.43 19.52
C ILE A 115 -18.20 -6.66 19.42
N SER A 116 -18.71 -7.47 20.35
CA SER A 116 -20.16 -7.60 20.56
C SER A 116 -20.68 -6.40 21.36
N VAL A 117 -21.80 -5.83 20.91
CA VAL A 117 -22.41 -4.65 21.53
C VAL A 117 -22.71 -4.94 23.01
N GLY A 118 -22.21 -4.08 23.91
CA GLY A 118 -22.39 -4.20 25.35
C GLY A 118 -21.57 -5.28 26.05
N ASP A 119 -20.70 -6.01 25.33
CA ASP A 119 -19.78 -6.98 25.95
C ASP A 119 -18.43 -6.34 26.27
N ILE A 120 -18.25 -5.99 27.55
CA ILE A 120 -17.02 -5.38 28.04
C ILE A 120 -15.82 -6.32 27.88
N ALA A 121 -16.01 -7.64 28.00
CA ALA A 121 -14.92 -8.60 27.87
C ALA A 121 -14.37 -8.66 26.43
N SER A 122 -15.26 -8.49 25.44
CA SER A 122 -14.83 -8.37 24.03
C SER A 122 -14.09 -7.07 23.76
N LEU A 123 -14.49 -5.95 24.36
CA LEU A 123 -13.76 -4.67 24.27
C LEU A 123 -12.37 -4.77 24.93
N GLU A 124 -12.29 -5.36 26.13
CA GLU A 124 -11.02 -5.57 26.85
C GLU A 124 -10.04 -6.42 26.03
N ARG A 125 -10.53 -7.50 25.39
CA ARG A 125 -9.71 -8.36 24.53
C ARG A 125 -9.15 -7.61 23.33
N GLU A 126 -9.98 -6.80 22.66
CA GLU A 126 -9.55 -6.00 21.50
C GLU A 126 -8.46 -5.00 21.90
N LEU A 127 -8.67 -4.27 22.99
CA LEU A 127 -7.71 -3.28 23.49
C LEU A 127 -6.39 -3.92 23.94
N LYS A 128 -6.44 -5.07 24.61
CA LYS A 128 -5.24 -5.84 24.94
C LYS A 128 -4.51 -6.34 23.69
N GLY A 129 -5.25 -6.70 22.64
CA GLY A 129 -4.69 -7.01 21.33
C GLY A 129 -3.84 -5.87 20.75
N HIS A 130 -4.27 -4.63 21.01
CA HIS A 130 -3.55 -3.40 20.67
C HIS A 130 -2.39 -3.05 21.61
N GLY A 131 -2.11 -3.86 22.62
CA GLY A 131 -1.01 -3.66 23.55
C GLY A 131 -1.31 -2.71 24.70
N LEU A 132 -2.58 -2.38 24.97
CA LEU A 132 -2.95 -1.65 26.18
C LEU A 132 -2.72 -2.54 27.41
N ASP A 133 -2.20 -1.94 28.48
CA ASP A 133 -1.97 -2.61 29.75
C ASP A 133 -3.27 -2.71 30.59
N ASP A 134 -3.25 -3.54 31.63
CA ASP A 134 -4.43 -3.76 32.48
C ASP A 134 -4.91 -2.49 33.18
N ASN A 135 -4.02 -1.52 33.46
CA ASN A 135 -4.41 -0.27 34.12
C ASN A 135 -5.17 0.65 33.16
N ASP A 136 -4.71 0.76 31.92
CA ASP A 136 -5.36 1.57 30.88
C ASP A 136 -6.76 1.03 30.54
N VAL A 137 -6.88 -0.29 30.52
CA VAL A 137 -8.15 -0.98 30.28
C VAL A 137 -9.10 -0.81 31.49
N ALA A 138 -8.58 -0.90 32.72
CA ALA A 138 -9.38 -0.66 33.93
C ALA A 138 -9.88 0.80 34.03
N GLU A 139 -9.05 1.77 33.67
CA GLU A 139 -9.43 3.18 33.57
C GLU A 139 -10.57 3.38 32.58
N LEU A 140 -10.50 2.73 31.41
CA LEU A 140 -11.58 2.79 30.43
C LEU A 140 -12.88 2.19 30.97
N LYS A 141 -12.80 1.03 31.63
CA LYS A 141 -13.99 0.36 32.19
C LYS A 141 -14.70 1.26 33.19
N GLN A 142 -13.95 1.90 34.08
CA GLN A 142 -14.50 2.87 35.04
C GLN A 142 -15.17 4.06 34.32
N LEU A 143 -14.56 4.54 33.23
CA LEU A 143 -15.10 5.65 32.45
C LEU A 143 -16.39 5.27 31.71
N VAL A 144 -16.49 4.04 31.22
CA VAL A 144 -17.70 3.48 30.57
C VAL A 144 -18.84 3.32 31.58
N GLU A 145 -18.54 2.92 32.82
CA GLU A 145 -19.56 2.77 33.88
C GLU A 145 -20.10 4.12 34.39
N GLN A 146 -19.28 5.18 34.36
CA GLN A 146 -19.65 6.51 34.87
C GLN A 146 -20.25 7.43 33.80
N SER A 147 -20.01 7.16 32.52
CA SER A 147 -20.46 8.01 31.43
C SER A 147 -21.84 7.58 30.92
N PRO A 148 -22.70 8.53 30.53
CA PRO A 148 -23.96 8.19 29.87
C PRO A 148 -23.65 7.47 28.55
N LYS A 149 -24.50 6.51 28.18
CA LYS A 149 -24.35 5.75 26.94
C LYS A 149 -24.39 6.72 25.74
N PRO A 150 -23.29 6.87 24.98
CA PRO A 150 -23.25 7.76 23.82
C PRO A 150 -24.13 7.20 22.70
N ALA A 151 -24.76 8.11 21.94
CA ALA A 151 -25.62 7.79 20.80
C ALA A 151 -24.94 8.07 19.44
N SER A 152 -23.85 8.83 19.41
CA SER A 152 -23.10 9.14 18.18
C SER A 152 -21.58 9.07 18.38
N LYS A 153 -20.86 9.04 17.25
CA LYS A 153 -19.39 9.07 17.24
C LYS A 153 -18.84 10.34 17.90
N GLU A 154 -19.47 11.49 17.68
CA GLU A 154 -19.06 12.76 18.30
C GLU A 154 -19.22 12.72 19.82
N GLU A 155 -20.24 12.02 20.34
CA GLU A 155 -20.41 11.85 21.79
C GLU A 155 -19.36 10.92 22.39
N VAL A 156 -18.95 9.89 21.65
CA VAL A 156 -17.80 9.04 22.04
C VAL A 156 -16.52 9.88 22.09
N GLU A 157 -16.24 10.67 21.05
CA GLU A 157 -15.04 11.51 20.98
C GLU A 157 -15.00 12.56 22.10
N LYS A 158 -16.15 13.12 22.47
CA LYS A 158 -16.24 14.09 23.59
C LYS A 158 -16.16 13.41 24.96
N GLY A 159 -16.88 12.32 25.18
CA GLY A 159 -16.95 11.64 26.48
C GLY A 159 -15.66 10.88 26.83
N PHE A 160 -15.01 10.30 25.82
CA PHE A 160 -13.80 9.48 25.99
C PHE A 160 -12.54 10.17 25.46
N GLY A 161 -12.64 11.40 24.96
CA GLY A 161 -11.54 12.12 24.29
C GLY A 161 -10.29 12.28 25.14
N SER A 162 -10.42 12.50 26.45
CA SER A 162 -9.27 12.60 27.35
C SER A 162 -8.50 11.28 27.44
N TRP A 163 -9.23 10.16 27.53
CA TRP A 163 -8.63 8.83 27.55
C TRP A 163 -8.02 8.48 26.19
N ILE A 164 -8.74 8.75 25.09
CA ILE A 164 -8.26 8.55 23.72
C ILE A 164 -6.97 9.35 23.48
N GLY A 165 -6.91 10.61 23.95
CA GLY A 165 -5.73 11.46 23.84
C GLY A 165 -4.52 10.91 24.61
N LYS A 166 -4.74 10.43 25.84
CA LYS A 166 -3.69 9.77 26.65
C LYS A 166 -3.14 8.53 25.95
N MET A 167 -4.01 7.66 25.44
CA MET A 167 -3.61 6.45 24.73
C MET A 167 -2.93 6.76 23.39
N THR A 168 -3.36 7.81 22.70
CA THR A 168 -2.68 8.31 21.51
C THR A 168 -1.26 8.77 21.82
N GLY A 169 -1.07 9.49 22.93
CA GLY A 169 0.25 9.84 23.43
C GLY A 169 1.13 8.61 23.68
N LYS A 170 0.59 7.57 24.34
CA LYS A 170 1.27 6.28 24.54
C LYS A 170 1.58 5.55 23.23
N ALA A 171 0.74 5.66 22.21
CA ALA A 171 1.02 5.11 20.90
C ALA A 171 2.21 5.82 20.22
N PHE A 172 2.33 7.14 20.37
CA PHE A 172 3.48 7.90 19.85
C PHE A 172 4.80 7.54 20.53
N THR A 173 4.79 7.08 21.78
CA THR A 173 6.00 6.58 22.45
C THR A 173 6.36 5.14 22.09
N GLY A 174 5.53 4.48 21.27
CA GLY A 174 5.72 3.08 20.87
C GLY A 174 5.33 2.06 21.95
N ALA A 175 4.66 2.49 23.02
CA ALA A 175 4.19 1.60 24.09
C ALA A 175 3.02 0.71 23.63
N LEU A 176 2.25 1.16 22.64
CA LEU A 176 1.11 0.43 22.07
C LEU A 176 1.48 -0.19 20.72
N LYS A 177 0.79 -1.27 20.35
CA LYS A 177 0.88 -1.92 19.02
C LYS A 177 -0.02 -1.22 17.99
N ILE A 178 -0.21 0.10 18.11
CA ILE A 178 -0.96 0.95 17.19
C ILE A 178 -0.05 2.11 16.78
N ALA A 179 -0.04 2.48 15.50
CA ALA A 179 0.66 3.68 15.05
C ALA A 179 0.02 4.95 15.66
N GLY A 180 0.83 5.87 16.19
CA GLY A 180 0.35 7.08 16.87
C GLY A 180 -0.66 7.90 16.06
N ALA A 181 -0.44 8.06 14.75
CA ALA A 181 -1.35 8.79 13.86
C ALA A 181 -2.71 8.07 13.63
N ALA A 182 -2.77 6.75 13.81
CA ALA A 182 -3.99 5.96 13.64
C ALA A 182 -4.71 5.69 14.99
N ALA A 183 -4.02 5.87 16.12
CA ALA A 183 -4.53 5.55 17.44
C ALA A 183 -5.88 6.22 17.78
N PRO A 184 -6.11 7.53 17.52
CA PRO A 184 -7.40 8.14 17.80
C PRO A 184 -8.56 7.46 17.08
N ALA A 185 -8.39 7.15 15.80
CA ALA A 185 -9.42 6.53 14.97
C ALA A 185 -9.70 5.08 15.40
N VAL A 186 -8.65 4.29 15.63
CA VAL A 186 -8.78 2.90 16.08
C VAL A 186 -9.52 2.80 17.41
N LEU A 187 -9.14 3.64 18.38
CA LEU A 187 -9.75 3.64 19.72
C LEU A 187 -11.20 4.13 19.70
N THR A 188 -11.48 5.18 18.92
CA THR A 188 -12.85 5.69 18.74
C THR A 188 -13.76 4.63 18.11
N ASN A 189 -13.26 3.94 17.09
CA ASN A 189 -14.02 2.88 16.42
C ASN A 189 -14.24 1.65 17.31
N ALA A 190 -13.27 1.31 18.17
CA ALA A 190 -13.44 0.25 19.17
C ALA A 190 -14.58 0.57 20.15
N LEU A 191 -14.64 1.82 20.63
CA LEU A 191 -15.71 2.29 21.51
C LEU A 191 -17.07 2.35 20.80
N CYS A 192 -17.10 2.84 19.56
CA CYS A 192 -18.34 2.83 18.77
C CYS A 192 -18.86 1.40 18.57
N GLY A 193 -17.98 0.43 18.28
CA GLY A 193 -18.33 -0.98 18.20
C GLY A 193 -18.94 -1.52 19.50
N TYR A 194 -18.37 -1.17 20.66
CA TYR A 194 -18.91 -1.53 21.97
C TYR A 194 -20.30 -0.94 22.22
N PHE A 195 -20.53 0.33 21.85
CA PHE A 195 -21.82 0.99 22.02
C PHE A 195 -22.85 0.65 20.93
N GLY A 196 -22.45 -0.04 19.86
CA GLY A 196 -23.30 -0.36 18.71
C GLY A 196 -23.53 0.82 17.76
N ILE A 197 -22.61 1.79 17.73
CA ILE A 197 -22.65 2.98 16.88
C ILE A 197 -21.95 2.64 15.55
N PRO A 198 -22.59 2.87 14.39
CA PRO A 198 -21.97 2.65 13.09
C PRO A 198 -20.81 3.63 12.84
N VAL A 199 -19.72 3.14 12.24
CA VAL A 199 -18.48 3.89 11.96
C VAL A 199 -18.09 3.86 10.49
#